data_AF-A0A8I1RLV1-F1
#
_entry.id   AF-A0A8I1RLV1-F1
#
_cell.length_a   1.000
_cell.length_b   1.000
_cell.length_c   1.000
_cell.angle_alpha   90.00
_cell.angle_beta   90.00
_cell.angle_gamma   90.00
#
_symmetry.space_group_name_H-M   'P 1'
#
loop_
_entity.id
_entity.type
_entity.pdbx_description
1 polymer ?
#
loop_
_entity_poly.entity_id
_entity_poly.type
_entity_poly.pdbx_seq_one_letter_code
_entity_poly.pdbx_strand_id
1 'polypeptide(L)'
;MKFSNRLFLYGPFGLVVALGLAVAIHWWIEAGAWGARIAALNNREIAPGITLHYKTSKVGGFPFRYDTTFTGFRLSLAGPRALSWSAAEFAMHRLSYGSSKYVFEAGGKQTLSWKDGDGASRQFSFLPGSIRADAIIAEGRLARFDMVLVAFDSASATAARIETHLRHDPLADALQAVTFAQALTTKTGAKPTDPHITISVTAARALNGLLSGQQDWRAAAEHWRKAGGEIRLISPNAEGIDVSGTIKLDPSHRLTGVLPPPFADTGAKRAPLY
;
A
#
# COMPACT_ATOMS: atom_id res chain seq x y z
N MET A 1 18.42 -51.44 41.27
CA MET A 1 18.99 -50.86 40.03
C MET A 1 18.92 -49.34 40.14
N LYS A 2 20.06 -48.66 40.30
CA LYS A 2 20.12 -47.19 40.36
C LYS A 2 20.15 -46.68 38.92
N PHE A 3 19.02 -46.21 38.39
CA PHE A 3 19.00 -45.51 37.11
C PHE A 3 19.96 -44.32 37.20
N SER A 4 20.94 -44.27 36.31
CA SER A 4 21.92 -43.18 36.25
C SER A 4 21.18 -41.87 35.98
N ASN A 5 21.08 -41.02 37.01
CA ASN A 5 20.33 -39.77 37.05
C ASN A 5 20.84 -38.69 36.06
N ARG A 6 21.85 -39.03 35.24
CA ARG A 6 22.40 -38.19 34.18
C ARG A 6 21.40 -37.97 33.04
N LEU A 7 20.50 -38.93 32.80
CA LEU A 7 19.45 -38.78 31.78
C LEU A 7 18.46 -37.66 32.14
N PHE A 8 18.16 -37.46 33.43
CA PHE A 8 17.35 -36.34 33.92
C PHE A 8 18.11 -35.01 33.91
N LEU A 9 19.43 -35.04 34.07
CA LEU A 9 20.27 -33.84 34.04
C LEU A 9 20.46 -33.30 32.61
N TYR A 10 20.67 -34.19 31.63
CA TYR A 10 20.90 -33.82 30.23
C TYR A 10 19.67 -33.96 29.33
N GLY A 11 18.63 -34.70 29.75
CA GLY A 11 17.39 -34.89 28.99
C GLY A 11 16.70 -33.58 28.61
N PRO A 12 16.49 -32.64 29.55
CA PRO A 12 15.96 -31.32 29.23
C PRO A 12 16.84 -30.54 28.24
N PHE A 13 18.17 -30.61 28.39
CA PHE A 13 19.10 -29.94 27.46
C PHE A 13 19.05 -30.55 26.06
N GLY A 14 19.06 -31.89 25.96
CA GLY A 14 18.91 -32.62 24.70
C GLY A 14 17.58 -32.32 24.02
N LEU A 15 16.49 -32.21 24.78
CA LEU A 15 15.18 -31.81 24.27
C LEU A 15 15.21 -30.38 23.71
N VAL A 16 15.82 -29.42 24.41
CA VAL A 16 15.97 -28.04 23.93
C VAL A 16 16.78 -27.98 22.64
N VAL A 17 17.88 -28.72 22.55
CA VAL A 17 18.69 -28.80 21.32
C VAL A 17 17.89 -29.43 20.18
N ALA A 18 17.18 -30.53 20.44
CA ALA A 18 16.34 -31.19 19.44
C ALA A 18 15.22 -30.27 18.91
N LEU A 19 14.55 -29.54 19.81
CA LEU A 19 13.55 -28.54 19.45
C LEU A 19 14.17 -27.39 18.65
N GLY A 20 15.34 -26.90 19.06
CA GLY A 20 16.06 -25.86 18.32
C GLY A 20 16.42 -26.29 16.90
N LEU A 21 16.90 -27.52 16.73
CA LEU A 21 17.19 -28.11 15.41
C LEU A 21 15.92 -28.27 14.58
N ALA A 22 14.83 -28.77 15.16
CA ALA A 22 13.56 -28.92 14.47
C ALA A 22 13.02 -27.57 13.96
N VAL A 23 13.09 -26.52 14.80
CA VAL A 23 12.70 -25.15 14.44
C VAL A 23 13.60 -24.59 13.33
N ALA A 24 14.92 -24.81 13.40
CA ALA A 24 15.85 -24.35 12.39
C ALA A 24 15.62 -25.03 11.02
N ILE A 25 15.41 -26.35 11.01
CA ILE A 25 15.08 -27.12 9.80
C ILE A 25 13.75 -26.63 9.20
N HIS A 26 12.71 -26.49 10.03
CA HIS A 26 11.41 -26.00 9.59
C HIS A 26 11.51 -24.60 8.97
N TRP A 27 12.22 -23.69 9.62
CA TRP A 27 12.43 -22.33 9.10
C TRP A 27 13.18 -22.34 7.76
N TRP A 28 14.20 -23.19 7.59
CA TRP A 28 14.93 -23.29 6.32
C TRP A 28 13.99 -23.73 5.19
N ILE A 29 13.18 -24.79 5.41
CA ILE A 29 12.23 -25.29 4.42
C ILE A 29 11.25 -24.19 3.99
N GLU A 30 10.66 -23.48 4.95
CA GLU A 30 9.72 -22.39 4.69
C GLU A 30 10.38 -21.19 4.00
N ALA A 31 11.59 -20.82 4.41
CA ALA A 31 12.37 -19.74 3.77
C ALA A 31 12.72 -20.09 2.32
N GLY A 32 13.03 -21.37 2.04
CA GLY A 32 13.26 -21.88 0.69
C GLY A 32 11.99 -21.83 -0.17
N ALA A 33 10.87 -22.33 0.35
CA ALA A 33 9.57 -22.25 -0.32
C ALA A 33 9.15 -20.80 -0.60
N TRP A 34 9.41 -19.89 0.35
CA TRP A 34 9.17 -18.46 0.17
C TRP A 34 10.07 -17.84 -0.89
N GLY A 35 11.37 -18.15 -0.86
CA GLY A 35 12.32 -17.70 -1.88
C GLY A 35 11.92 -18.13 -3.28
N ALA A 36 11.44 -19.37 -3.44
CA ALA A 36 10.91 -19.85 -4.72
C ALA A 36 9.66 -19.09 -5.17
N ARG A 37 8.73 -18.79 -4.25
CA ARG A 37 7.55 -17.96 -4.54
C ARG A 37 7.96 -16.56 -4.99
N ILE A 38 8.87 -15.91 -4.28
CA ILE A 38 9.36 -14.57 -4.64
C ILE A 38 10.05 -14.60 -6.01
N ALA A 39 10.94 -15.57 -6.25
CA ALA A 39 11.60 -15.77 -7.54
C ALA A 39 10.61 -15.90 -8.70
N ALA A 40 9.47 -16.59 -8.47
CA ALA A 40 8.43 -16.74 -9.47
C ALA A 40 7.69 -15.43 -9.79
N LEU A 41 7.73 -14.41 -8.93
CA LEU A 41 7.09 -13.12 -9.16
C LEU A 41 7.94 -12.17 -10.03
N ASN A 42 9.24 -12.43 -10.20
CA ASN A 42 10.11 -11.51 -10.93
C ASN A 42 9.76 -11.46 -12.43
N ASN A 43 9.58 -10.25 -12.97
CA ASN A 43 9.08 -10.00 -14.32
C ASN A 43 7.75 -10.69 -14.63
N ARG A 44 6.94 -10.99 -13.61
CA ARG A 44 5.59 -11.53 -13.79
C ARG A 44 4.55 -10.53 -13.31
N GLU A 45 3.37 -10.70 -13.90
CA GLU A 45 2.17 -10.01 -13.47
C GLU A 45 1.73 -10.60 -12.12
N ILE A 46 1.78 -9.79 -11.07
CA ILE A 46 1.44 -10.20 -9.69
C ILE A 46 -0.03 -9.96 -9.35
N ALA A 47 -0.67 -9.09 -10.11
CA ALA A 47 -2.09 -8.82 -10.16
C ALA A 47 -2.40 -8.23 -11.54
N PRO A 48 -3.64 -8.30 -12.05
CA PRO A 48 -3.91 -7.83 -13.40
C PRO A 48 -3.51 -6.35 -13.62
N GLY A 49 -2.64 -6.12 -14.59
CA GLY A 49 -2.00 -4.85 -14.93
C GLY A 49 -0.78 -4.49 -14.08
N ILE A 50 -0.40 -5.27 -13.06
CA ILE A 50 0.70 -4.95 -12.13
C ILE A 50 1.84 -5.94 -12.33
N THR A 51 2.97 -5.46 -12.83
CA THR A 51 4.20 -6.25 -12.97
C THR A 51 5.21 -5.85 -11.91
N LEU A 52 5.82 -6.86 -11.29
CA LEU A 52 6.92 -6.70 -10.34
C LEU A 52 8.24 -7.09 -11.00
N HIS A 53 9.27 -6.27 -10.82
CA HIS A 53 10.64 -6.59 -11.24
C HIS A 53 11.65 -6.24 -10.14
N TYR A 54 12.70 -7.03 -10.05
CA TYR A 54 13.86 -6.73 -9.22
C TYR A 54 15.12 -7.41 -9.79
N LYS A 55 16.30 -6.84 -9.48
CA LYS A 55 17.60 -7.37 -9.94
C LYS A 55 18.03 -8.59 -9.13
N THR A 56 17.99 -8.50 -7.80
CA THR A 56 18.27 -9.60 -6.89
C THR A 56 17.29 -9.62 -5.72
N SER A 57 17.07 -10.79 -5.13
CA SER A 57 16.30 -10.96 -3.90
C SER A 57 17.06 -11.85 -2.93
N LYS A 58 17.09 -11.51 -1.64
CA LYS A 58 17.65 -12.33 -0.56
C LYS A 58 16.58 -12.53 0.51
N VAL A 59 16.30 -13.79 0.82
CA VAL A 59 15.46 -14.16 1.97
C VAL A 59 16.37 -14.47 3.14
N GLY A 60 16.12 -13.81 4.27
CA GLY A 60 16.76 -14.06 5.55
C GLY A 60 15.75 -13.91 6.68
N GLY A 61 16.25 -13.70 7.90
CA GLY A 61 15.45 -13.53 9.10
C GLY A 61 15.84 -14.53 10.19
N PHE A 62 14.97 -14.67 11.16
CA PHE A 62 15.09 -15.57 12.31
C PHE A 62 13.85 -16.45 12.37
N PRO A 63 13.86 -17.55 13.15
CA PRO A 63 12.65 -18.30 13.42
C PRO A 63 11.47 -17.35 13.69
N PHE A 64 10.40 -17.55 12.95
CA PHE A 64 9.16 -16.77 12.99
C PHE A 64 9.12 -15.40 12.28
N ARG A 65 10.20 -15.00 11.60
CA ARG A 65 10.25 -13.80 10.77
C ARG A 65 10.98 -14.07 9.45
N TYR A 66 10.39 -13.62 8.35
CA TYR A 66 11.05 -13.63 7.04
C TYR A 66 11.32 -12.19 6.61
N ASP A 67 12.58 -11.90 6.34
CA ASP A 67 13.05 -10.63 5.82
C ASP A 67 13.48 -10.86 4.38
N THR A 68 12.78 -10.24 3.44
CA THR A 68 13.12 -10.32 2.02
C THR A 68 13.66 -8.98 1.59
N THR A 69 14.93 -8.91 1.22
CA THR A 69 15.53 -7.71 0.65
C THR A 69 15.67 -7.86 -0.86
N PHE A 70 15.47 -6.76 -1.58
CA PHE A 70 15.48 -6.65 -3.02
C PHE A 70 16.41 -5.53 -3.44
N THR A 71 17.09 -5.69 -4.57
CA THR A 71 17.84 -4.61 -5.23
C THR A 71 17.24 -4.30 -6.59
N GLY A 72 17.28 -3.03 -7.00
CA GLY A 72 16.72 -2.57 -8.27
C GLY A 72 15.22 -2.87 -8.41
N PHE A 73 14.47 -2.68 -7.33
CA PHE A 73 13.05 -2.96 -7.26
C PHE A 73 12.26 -2.01 -8.18
N ARG A 74 11.29 -2.55 -8.90
CA ARG A 74 10.38 -1.80 -9.76
C ARG A 74 8.99 -2.42 -9.75
N LEU A 75 7.98 -1.59 -9.50
CA LEU A 75 6.58 -1.90 -9.69
C LEU A 75 6.06 -1.13 -10.89
N SER A 76 5.35 -1.78 -11.81
CA SER A 76 4.79 -1.15 -13.00
C SER A 76 3.30 -1.48 -13.12
N LEU A 77 2.48 -0.45 -13.22
CA LEU A 77 1.05 -0.53 -13.48
C LEU A 77 0.79 -0.14 -14.94
N ALA A 78 0.28 -1.09 -15.72
CA ALA A 78 -0.13 -0.89 -17.10
C ALA A 78 -1.48 -0.17 -17.19
N GLY A 79 -1.58 0.80 -18.09
CA GLY A 79 -2.81 1.54 -18.34
C GLY A 79 -2.58 2.83 -19.13
N PRO A 80 -3.65 3.59 -19.41
CA PRO A 80 -3.56 4.87 -20.12
C PRO A 80 -2.63 5.86 -19.41
N ARG A 81 -2.64 5.85 -18.07
CA ARG A 81 -1.72 6.58 -17.20
C ARG A 81 -0.74 5.63 -16.55
N ALA A 82 0.03 4.94 -17.39
CA ALA A 82 1.00 3.95 -16.93
C ALA A 82 1.88 4.55 -15.82
N LEU A 83 1.98 3.84 -14.70
CA LEU A 83 2.69 4.27 -13.51
C LEU A 83 3.83 3.29 -13.25
N SER A 84 5.02 3.81 -12.97
CA SER A 84 6.17 3.02 -12.59
C SER A 84 6.79 3.61 -11.34
N TRP A 85 6.93 2.79 -10.30
CA TRP A 85 7.69 3.14 -9.11
C TRP A 85 8.94 2.27 -9.04
N SER A 86 10.09 2.85 -8.71
CA SER A 86 11.34 2.13 -8.52
C SER A 86 12.08 2.58 -7.28
N ALA A 87 12.74 1.63 -6.62
CA ALA A 87 13.62 1.85 -5.48
C ALA A 87 14.94 1.10 -5.67
N ALA A 88 16.05 1.74 -5.30
CA ALA A 88 17.36 1.10 -5.36
C ALA A 88 17.43 -0.14 -4.46
N GLU A 89 16.87 -0.02 -3.26
CA GLU A 89 16.73 -1.09 -2.29
C GLU A 89 15.28 -1.17 -1.81
N PHE A 90 14.80 -2.37 -1.55
CA PHE A 90 13.47 -2.58 -0.99
C PHE A 90 13.50 -3.76 -0.04
N ALA A 91 12.87 -3.66 1.11
CA ALA A 91 12.75 -4.74 2.07
C ALA A 91 11.28 -5.00 2.37
N MET A 92 10.95 -6.27 2.51
CA MET A 92 9.65 -6.76 2.91
C MET A 92 9.85 -7.68 4.12
N HIS A 93 9.24 -7.30 5.22
CA HIS A 93 9.27 -8.05 6.48
C HIS A 93 7.90 -8.67 6.71
N ARG A 94 7.88 -9.97 6.99
CA ARG A 94 6.65 -10.67 7.38
C ARG A 94 6.92 -11.59 8.57
N LEU A 95 5.92 -11.76 9.43
CA LEU A 95 5.94 -12.78 10.46
C LEU A 95 5.46 -14.11 9.88
N SER A 96 5.96 -15.23 10.41
CA SER A 96 5.47 -16.57 10.03
C SER A 96 4.17 -16.96 10.74
N TYR A 97 3.71 -16.14 11.69
CA TYR A 97 2.58 -16.42 12.58
C TYR A 97 1.74 -15.16 12.79
N GLY A 98 0.47 -15.35 13.17
CA GLY A 98 -0.50 -14.27 13.31
C GLY A 98 -1.08 -13.79 11.99
N SER A 99 -1.82 -12.68 12.03
CA SER A 99 -2.34 -12.01 10.82
C SER A 99 -1.18 -11.72 9.86
N SER A 100 -1.30 -12.06 8.58
CA SER A 100 -0.29 -11.85 7.54
C SER A 100 0.03 -10.35 7.36
N LYS A 101 0.88 -9.84 8.25
CA LYS A 101 1.36 -8.46 8.29
C LYS A 101 2.62 -8.37 7.45
N TYR A 102 2.62 -7.45 6.50
CA TYR A 102 3.77 -7.10 5.71
C TYR A 102 4.17 -5.67 6.05
N VAL A 103 5.44 -5.48 6.40
CA VAL A 103 6.05 -4.15 6.51
C VAL A 103 6.97 -3.99 5.32
N PHE A 104 6.81 -2.88 4.60
CA PHE A 104 7.61 -2.54 3.45
C PHE A 104 8.49 -1.35 3.76
N GLU A 105 9.76 -1.47 3.41
CA GLU A 105 10.74 -0.41 3.54
C GLU A 105 11.42 -0.19 2.19
N ALA A 106 11.49 1.05 1.74
CA ALA A 106 12.18 1.40 0.52
C ALA A 106 13.44 2.20 0.86
N GLY A 107 14.58 1.68 0.42
CA GLY A 107 15.90 2.23 0.66
C GLY A 107 16.52 2.83 -0.61
N GLY A 108 17.54 3.66 -0.40
CA GLY A 108 18.26 4.34 -1.46
C GLY A 108 17.38 5.31 -2.28
N LYS A 109 17.83 5.63 -3.49
CA LYS A 109 17.12 6.55 -4.40
C LYS A 109 15.84 5.89 -4.90
N GLN A 110 14.72 6.62 -4.79
CA GLN A 110 13.44 6.15 -5.30
C GLN A 110 12.85 7.14 -6.28
N THR A 111 12.03 6.62 -7.18
CA THR A 111 11.44 7.40 -8.26
C THR A 111 10.07 6.86 -8.59
N LEU A 112 9.06 7.73 -8.58
CA LEU A 112 7.75 7.50 -9.14
C LEU A 112 7.68 8.21 -10.49
N SER A 113 7.24 7.51 -11.53
CA SER A 113 7.02 8.07 -12.87
C SER A 113 5.61 7.71 -13.34
N TRP A 114 4.94 8.63 -14.02
CA TRP A 114 3.62 8.38 -14.58
C TRP A 114 3.44 9.13 -15.91
N LYS A 115 2.42 8.73 -16.68
CA LYS A 115 1.94 9.51 -17.84
C LYS A 115 0.72 10.33 -17.46
N ASP A 116 0.76 11.61 -17.78
CA ASP A 116 -0.38 12.53 -17.67
C ASP A 116 -1.43 12.25 -18.76
N GLY A 117 -2.56 12.95 -18.68
CA GLY A 117 -3.66 12.81 -19.66
C GLY A 117 -3.30 13.26 -21.08
N ASP A 118 -2.30 14.11 -21.22
CA ASP A 118 -1.70 14.55 -22.49
C ASP A 118 -0.60 13.60 -23.01
N GLY A 119 -0.30 12.53 -22.27
CA GLY A 119 0.77 11.59 -22.56
C GLY A 119 2.16 12.04 -22.10
N ALA A 120 2.30 13.22 -21.49
CA ALA A 120 3.58 13.70 -20.97
C ALA A 120 4.04 12.82 -19.81
N SER A 121 5.33 12.46 -19.80
CA SER A 121 5.92 11.74 -18.67
C SER A 121 6.28 12.69 -17.54
N ARG A 122 5.77 12.38 -16.36
CA ARG A 122 6.12 13.04 -15.11
C ARG A 122 6.93 12.11 -14.23
N GLN A 123 7.77 12.71 -13.41
CA GLN A 123 8.62 11.99 -12.49
C GLN A 123 8.72 12.76 -11.17
N PHE A 124 8.72 12.01 -10.08
CA PHE A 124 8.96 12.48 -8.72
C PHE A 124 10.04 11.60 -8.09
N SER A 125 11.05 12.22 -7.46
CA SER A 125 12.13 11.49 -6.77
C SER A 125 12.01 11.68 -5.28
N PHE A 126 12.10 10.58 -4.52
CA PHE A 126 12.01 10.59 -3.07
C PHE A 126 13.40 10.54 -2.44
N LEU A 127 13.54 11.15 -1.27
CA LEU A 127 14.71 10.99 -0.42
C LEU A 127 14.74 9.55 0.16
N PRO A 128 15.93 8.96 0.35
CA PRO A 128 16.04 7.66 1.01
C PRO A 128 15.36 7.65 2.38
N GLY A 129 14.59 6.59 2.67
CA GLY A 129 13.85 6.45 3.94
C GLY A 129 12.63 7.36 4.08
N SER A 130 12.26 8.13 3.05
CA SER A 130 11.17 9.09 3.16
C SER A 130 9.79 8.44 3.08
N ILE A 131 9.66 7.20 2.60
CA ILE A 131 8.39 6.50 2.47
C ILE A 131 8.41 5.16 3.20
N ARG A 132 7.34 4.90 3.96
CA ARG A 132 7.07 3.62 4.61
C ARG A 132 5.64 3.21 4.31
N ALA A 133 5.42 1.92 4.07
CA ALA A 133 4.08 1.38 3.92
C ALA A 133 3.95 0.03 4.61
N ASP A 134 2.76 -0.28 5.09
CA ASP A 134 2.42 -1.58 5.63
C ASP A 134 1.03 -2.02 5.18
N ALA A 135 0.84 -3.34 5.10
CA ALA A 135 -0.42 -3.93 4.70
C ALA A 135 -0.76 -5.16 5.53
N ILE A 136 -2.05 -5.38 5.73
CA ILE A 136 -2.61 -6.59 6.33
C ILE A 136 -3.54 -7.23 5.33
N ILE A 137 -3.28 -8.50 5.02
CA ILE A 137 -4.21 -9.36 4.29
C ILE A 137 -4.99 -10.20 5.32
N ALA A 138 -6.32 -10.16 5.26
CA ALA A 138 -7.20 -11.01 6.05
C ALA A 138 -8.20 -11.69 5.12
N GLU A 139 -8.52 -12.97 5.35
CA GLU A 139 -9.46 -13.73 4.51
C GLU A 139 -9.12 -13.72 3.01
N GLY A 140 -7.82 -13.66 2.68
CA GLY A 140 -7.36 -13.63 1.28
C GLY A 140 -7.52 -12.29 0.56
N ARG A 141 -7.86 -11.20 1.27
CA ARG A 141 -8.04 -9.86 0.71
C ARG A 141 -7.33 -8.78 1.54
N LEU A 142 -7.01 -7.66 0.92
CA LEU A 142 -6.48 -6.48 1.60
C LEU A 142 -7.49 -5.97 2.63
N ALA A 143 -7.10 -6.00 3.92
CA ALA A 143 -7.94 -5.55 5.03
C ALA A 143 -7.50 -4.19 5.59
N ARG A 144 -6.19 -3.91 5.52
CA ARG A 144 -5.59 -2.65 5.97
C ARG A 144 -4.38 -2.32 5.11
N PHE A 145 -4.22 -1.04 4.79
CA PHE A 145 -3.00 -0.49 4.21
C PHE A 145 -2.71 0.85 4.87
N ASP A 146 -1.49 1.06 5.31
CA ASP A 146 -1.04 2.37 5.80
C ASP A 146 0.21 2.79 5.04
N MET A 147 0.35 4.10 4.83
CA MET A 147 1.51 4.71 4.20
C MET A 147 1.87 5.99 4.93
N VAL A 148 3.16 6.21 5.14
CA VAL A 148 3.72 7.44 5.67
C VAL A 148 4.80 7.94 4.74
N LEU A 149 4.73 9.21 4.37
CA LEU A 149 5.71 9.95 3.61
C LEU A 149 6.22 11.11 4.48
N VAL A 150 7.52 11.25 4.67
CA VAL A 150 8.15 12.35 5.41
C VAL A 150 8.95 13.24 4.48
N ALA A 151 9.07 14.54 4.83
CA ALA A 151 9.79 15.54 4.06
C ALA A 151 9.39 15.56 2.56
N PHE A 152 8.08 15.63 2.30
CA PHE A 152 7.57 15.78 0.94
C PHE A 152 7.95 17.15 0.36
N ASP A 153 8.54 17.15 -0.83
CA ASP A 153 8.89 18.36 -1.57
C ASP A 153 8.62 18.17 -3.06
N SER A 154 7.73 18.99 -3.60
CA SER A 154 7.34 19.02 -5.02
C SER A 154 7.45 20.43 -5.59
N ALA A 155 7.27 20.59 -6.90
CA ALA A 155 7.28 21.92 -7.52
C ALA A 155 6.16 22.85 -7.00
N SER A 156 5.07 22.30 -6.46
CA SER A 156 3.88 23.06 -6.04
C SER A 156 3.72 23.17 -4.52
N ALA A 157 4.22 22.20 -3.75
CA ALA A 157 4.02 22.15 -2.30
C ALA A 157 5.12 21.37 -1.57
N THR A 158 5.26 21.64 -0.28
CA THR A 158 6.07 20.88 0.68
C THR A 158 5.20 20.42 1.85
N ALA A 159 5.53 19.30 2.48
CA ALA A 159 4.92 18.87 3.74
C ALA A 159 5.95 18.15 4.61
N ALA A 160 5.87 18.34 5.93
CA ALA A 160 6.74 17.62 6.86
C ALA A 160 6.41 16.13 6.88
N ARG A 161 5.12 15.79 6.79
CA ARG A 161 4.61 14.42 6.82
C ARG A 161 3.28 14.31 6.09
N ILE A 162 3.05 13.20 5.41
CA ILE A 162 1.77 12.81 4.82
C ILE A 162 1.52 11.36 5.24
N GLU A 163 0.35 11.09 5.81
CA GLU A 163 -0.07 9.75 6.22
C GLU A 163 -1.35 9.38 5.50
N THR A 164 -1.46 8.14 5.03
CA THR A 164 -2.67 7.59 4.43
C THR A 164 -2.99 6.26 5.09
N HIS A 165 -4.24 6.07 5.52
CA HIS A 165 -4.75 4.86 6.13
C HIS A 165 -5.96 4.36 5.36
N LEU A 166 -5.94 3.13 4.87
CA LEU A 166 -7.00 2.50 4.09
C LEU A 166 -7.53 1.25 4.81
N ARG A 167 -8.83 1.19 5.06
CA ARG A 167 -9.48 0.13 5.85
C ARG A 167 -10.91 -0.09 5.38
N HIS A 168 -11.47 -1.28 5.61
CA HIS A 168 -12.92 -1.44 5.53
C HIS A 168 -13.61 -0.68 6.66
N ASP A 169 -14.74 -0.05 6.35
CA ASP A 169 -15.62 0.55 7.34
C ASP A 169 -16.32 -0.58 8.12
N PRO A 170 -16.23 -0.63 9.47
CA PRO A 170 -16.88 -1.66 10.26
C PRO A 170 -18.42 -1.52 10.30
N LEU A 171 -18.96 -0.35 9.96
CA LEU A 171 -20.39 -0.03 10.06
C LEU A 171 -21.09 0.04 8.70
N ALA A 172 -20.33 0.01 7.60
CA ALA A 172 -20.87 0.16 6.26
C ALA A 172 -20.14 -0.71 5.23
N ASP A 173 -20.81 -1.00 4.12
CA ASP A 173 -20.19 -1.60 2.93
C ASP A 173 -19.35 -0.55 2.19
N ALA A 174 -18.25 -0.13 2.81
CA ALA A 174 -17.38 0.90 2.32
C ALA A 174 -15.90 0.61 2.61
N LEU A 175 -15.04 1.17 1.78
CA LEU A 175 -13.61 1.26 1.99
C LEU A 175 -13.28 2.71 2.33
N GLN A 176 -12.74 2.94 3.52
CA GLN A 176 -12.40 4.25 4.01
C GLN A 176 -10.89 4.48 3.86
N ALA A 177 -10.52 5.55 3.18
CA ALA A 177 -9.16 6.07 3.15
C ALA A 177 -9.10 7.40 3.88
N VAL A 178 -8.19 7.55 4.83
CA VAL A 178 -8.00 8.77 5.61
C VAL A 178 -6.60 9.26 5.36
N THR A 179 -6.45 10.51 4.91
CA THR A 179 -5.16 11.14 4.65
C THR A 179 -4.97 12.37 5.52
N PHE A 180 -3.84 12.43 6.22
CA PHE A 180 -3.41 13.57 7.01
C PHE A 180 -2.12 14.14 6.40
N ALA A 181 -1.98 15.45 6.35
CA ALA A 181 -0.70 16.09 6.07
C ALA A 181 -0.33 17.02 7.22
N GLN A 182 0.96 17.10 7.52
CA GLN A 182 1.54 17.98 8.53
C GLN A 182 2.40 19.05 7.85
N ALA A 183 2.22 20.30 8.27
CA ALA A 183 2.90 21.47 7.76
C ALA A 183 2.84 21.57 6.23
N LEU A 184 1.70 21.22 5.63
CA LEU A 184 1.49 21.34 4.20
C LEU A 184 1.52 22.82 3.82
N THR A 185 2.49 23.17 2.98
CA THR A 185 2.77 24.54 2.56
C THR A 185 2.80 24.57 1.04
N THR A 186 1.97 25.40 0.42
CA THR A 186 2.05 25.64 -1.03
C THR A 186 3.20 26.59 -1.34
N LYS A 187 3.93 26.36 -2.43
CA LYS A 187 5.05 27.23 -2.85
C LYS A 187 4.61 28.61 -3.35
N THR A 188 3.30 28.87 -3.38
CA THR A 188 2.66 30.17 -3.63
C THR A 188 2.66 31.10 -2.40
N GLY A 189 3.21 30.67 -1.26
CA GLY A 189 3.36 31.51 -0.06
C GLY A 189 2.17 31.49 0.90
N ALA A 190 1.28 30.51 0.80
CA ALA A 190 0.21 30.33 1.79
C ALA A 190 0.79 29.86 3.13
N LYS A 191 0.07 30.13 4.23
CA LYS A 191 0.44 29.63 5.56
C LYS A 191 0.39 28.10 5.58
N PRO A 192 1.31 27.44 6.31
CA PRO A 192 1.25 25.99 6.51
C PRO A 192 -0.09 25.57 7.13
N THR A 193 -0.62 24.43 6.68
CA THR A 193 -1.86 23.84 7.18
C THR A 193 -1.65 22.36 7.49
N ASP A 194 -2.51 21.81 8.34
CA ASP A 194 -2.50 20.38 8.70
C ASP A 194 -3.79 19.71 8.20
N PRO A 195 -4.02 19.60 6.87
CA PRO A 195 -5.29 19.15 6.35
C PRO A 195 -5.53 17.67 6.65
N HIS A 196 -6.81 17.34 6.79
CA HIS A 196 -7.29 15.98 6.95
C HIS A 196 -8.37 15.69 5.92
N ILE A 197 -8.20 14.63 5.14
CA ILE A 197 -9.11 14.25 4.07
C ILE A 197 -9.61 12.85 4.33
N THR A 198 -10.92 12.67 4.37
CA THR A 198 -11.56 11.36 4.40
C THR A 198 -12.18 11.05 3.05
N ILE A 199 -11.83 9.89 2.50
CA ILE A 199 -12.41 9.31 1.29
C ILE A 199 -13.18 8.06 1.73
N SER A 200 -14.44 7.94 1.33
CA SER A 200 -15.24 6.72 1.50
C SER A 200 -15.66 6.21 0.13
N VAL A 201 -15.25 5.00 -0.21
CA VAL A 201 -15.64 4.29 -1.44
C VAL A 201 -16.74 3.30 -1.07
N THR A 202 -17.99 3.62 -1.41
CA THR A 202 -19.16 2.79 -1.07
C THR A 202 -19.25 1.56 -1.97
N ALA A 203 -20.15 0.62 -1.66
CA ALA A 203 -20.30 -0.65 -2.39
C ALA A 203 -18.98 -1.45 -2.49
N ALA A 204 -18.19 -1.43 -1.41
CA ALA A 204 -16.85 -1.98 -1.38
C ALA A 204 -16.79 -3.50 -1.65
N ARG A 205 -17.87 -4.25 -1.37
CA ARG A 205 -17.96 -5.67 -1.75
C ARG A 205 -17.74 -5.92 -3.24
N ALA A 206 -18.15 -4.98 -4.11
CA ALA A 206 -17.91 -5.09 -5.56
C ALA A 206 -16.42 -5.01 -5.92
N LEU A 207 -15.57 -4.52 -5.01
CA LEU A 207 -14.12 -4.42 -5.17
C LEU A 207 -13.37 -5.63 -4.58
N ASN A 208 -14.05 -6.62 -3.99
CA ASN A 208 -13.39 -7.79 -3.38
C ASN A 208 -12.48 -8.55 -4.36
N GLY A 209 -12.85 -8.64 -5.64
CA GLY A 209 -12.01 -9.22 -6.69
C GLY A 209 -10.68 -8.46 -6.87
N LEU A 210 -10.74 -7.13 -6.83
CA LEU A 210 -9.54 -6.28 -6.87
C LEU A 210 -8.71 -6.42 -5.59
N LEU A 211 -9.35 -6.36 -4.42
CA LEU A 211 -8.67 -6.43 -3.11
C LEU A 211 -8.01 -7.80 -2.83
N SER A 212 -8.44 -8.85 -3.52
CA SER A 212 -7.83 -10.20 -3.50
C SER A 212 -6.83 -10.44 -4.64
N GLY A 213 -6.62 -9.45 -5.52
CA GLY A 213 -5.75 -9.56 -6.68
C GLY A 213 -6.26 -10.49 -7.80
N GLN A 214 -7.53 -10.90 -7.75
CA GLN A 214 -8.15 -11.82 -8.72
C GLN A 214 -8.82 -11.11 -9.90
N GLN A 215 -8.98 -9.79 -9.82
CA GLN A 215 -9.67 -8.99 -10.84
C GLN A 215 -8.86 -7.75 -11.21
N ASP A 216 -8.90 -7.38 -12.50
CA ASP A 216 -8.33 -6.13 -12.96
C ASP A 216 -9.15 -4.92 -12.53
N TRP A 217 -8.47 -3.77 -12.44
CA TRP A 217 -9.08 -2.55 -11.94
C TRP A 217 -10.23 -2.04 -12.81
N ARG A 218 -10.26 -2.32 -14.12
CA ARG A 218 -11.34 -1.84 -15.01
C ARG A 218 -12.61 -2.64 -14.79
N ALA A 219 -12.50 -3.97 -14.75
CA ALA A 219 -13.64 -4.82 -14.45
C ALA A 219 -14.16 -4.57 -13.03
N ALA A 220 -13.27 -4.35 -12.05
CA ALA A 220 -13.66 -3.99 -10.69
C ALA A 220 -14.37 -2.63 -10.62
N ALA A 221 -13.87 -1.62 -11.33
CA ALA A 221 -14.51 -0.31 -11.42
C ALA A 221 -15.90 -0.40 -12.06
N GLU A 222 -16.07 -1.23 -13.08
CA GLU A 222 -17.38 -1.44 -13.72
C GLU A 222 -18.37 -2.19 -12.80
N HIS A 223 -17.91 -3.21 -12.07
CA HIS A 223 -18.75 -3.87 -11.06
C HIS A 223 -19.17 -2.92 -9.94
N TRP A 224 -18.23 -2.12 -9.45
CA TRP A 224 -18.46 -1.09 -8.46
C TRP A 224 -19.48 -0.05 -8.95
N ARG A 225 -19.33 0.43 -10.18
CA ARG A 225 -20.28 1.34 -10.83
C ARG A 225 -21.68 0.72 -10.91
N LYS A 226 -21.81 -0.52 -11.42
CA LYS A 226 -23.10 -1.23 -11.52
C LYS A 226 -23.75 -1.46 -10.16
N ALA A 227 -22.95 -1.59 -9.09
CA ALA A 227 -23.43 -1.68 -7.72
C ALA A 227 -23.86 -0.32 -7.12
N GLY A 228 -23.83 0.77 -7.90
CA GLY A 228 -24.17 2.11 -7.42
C GLY A 228 -23.07 2.74 -6.56
N GLY A 229 -21.82 2.32 -6.74
CA GLY A 229 -20.68 2.80 -5.98
C GLY A 229 -20.43 4.31 -6.15
N GLU A 230 -20.03 4.93 -5.04
CA GLU A 230 -19.75 6.36 -4.94
C GLU A 230 -18.45 6.58 -4.16
N ILE A 231 -17.66 7.57 -4.58
CA ILE A 231 -16.54 8.10 -3.81
C ILE A 231 -17.05 9.35 -3.10
N ARG A 232 -17.11 9.31 -1.78
CA ARG A 232 -17.43 10.47 -0.94
C ARG A 232 -16.13 11.05 -0.41
N LEU A 233 -15.90 12.33 -0.66
CA LEU A 233 -14.76 13.07 -0.16
C LEU A 233 -15.26 14.03 0.93
N ILE A 234 -14.58 14.04 2.08
CA ILE A 234 -14.82 15.00 3.16
C ILE A 234 -13.48 15.65 3.47
N SER A 235 -13.47 16.98 3.48
CA SER A 235 -12.29 17.78 3.80
C SER A 235 -12.73 19.06 4.53
N PRO A 236 -11.99 19.52 5.54
CA PRO A 236 -12.25 20.82 6.14
C PRO A 236 -11.95 21.93 5.12
N ASN A 237 -12.76 22.99 5.14
CA ASN A 237 -12.50 24.22 4.42
C ASN A 237 -11.48 25.10 5.18
N ALA A 238 -11.24 26.33 4.68
CA ALA A 238 -10.32 27.29 5.32
C ALA A 238 -10.75 27.74 6.74
N GLU A 239 -12.02 27.53 7.10
CA GLU A 239 -12.58 27.84 8.42
C GLU A 239 -12.61 26.60 9.33
N GLY A 240 -12.10 25.45 8.87
CA GLY A 240 -12.13 24.18 9.60
C GLY A 240 -13.48 23.47 9.57
N ILE A 241 -14.43 23.92 8.75
CA ILE A 241 -15.74 23.30 8.58
C ILE A 241 -15.63 22.18 7.54
N ASP A 242 -16.06 20.97 7.90
CA ASP A 242 -16.09 19.84 6.99
C ASP A 242 -17.03 20.11 5.82
N VAL A 243 -16.47 20.08 4.60
CA VAL A 243 -17.20 20.14 3.35
C VAL A 243 -17.09 18.80 2.67
N SER A 244 -18.21 18.32 2.14
CA SER A 244 -18.29 17.04 1.46
C SER A 244 -18.58 17.20 -0.03
N GLY A 245 -18.06 16.25 -0.80
CA GLY A 245 -18.38 16.06 -2.20
C GLY A 245 -18.54 14.58 -2.51
N THR A 246 -19.15 14.29 -3.64
CA THR A 246 -19.40 12.93 -4.11
C THR A 246 -19.04 12.82 -5.58
N ILE A 247 -18.28 11.80 -5.93
CA ILE A 247 -17.89 11.44 -7.29
C ILE A 247 -18.40 10.03 -7.60
N LYS A 248 -18.88 9.81 -8.81
CA LYS A 248 -19.33 8.52 -9.33
C LYS A 248 -18.81 8.31 -10.74
N LEU A 249 -18.99 7.11 -11.28
CA LEU A 249 -18.77 6.82 -12.70
C LEU A 249 -20.13 6.80 -13.42
N ASP A 250 -20.24 7.54 -14.51
CA ASP A 250 -21.42 7.49 -15.37
C ASP A 250 -21.40 6.24 -16.30
N PRO A 251 -22.47 5.97 -17.07
CA PRO A 251 -22.51 4.85 -18.01
C PRO A 251 -21.43 4.89 -19.12
N SER A 252 -20.80 6.04 -19.35
CA SER A 252 -19.71 6.25 -20.31
C SER A 252 -18.32 6.22 -19.63
N HIS A 253 -18.24 5.73 -18.40
CA HIS A 253 -17.03 5.64 -17.58
C HIS A 253 -16.37 6.99 -17.25
N ARG A 254 -17.14 8.08 -17.29
CA ARG A 254 -16.67 9.42 -16.93
C ARG A 254 -16.93 9.67 -15.46
N LEU A 255 -15.98 10.34 -14.81
CA LEU A 255 -16.17 10.80 -13.43
C LEU A 255 -17.24 11.90 -13.46
N THR A 256 -18.26 11.78 -12.63
CA THR A 256 -19.32 12.79 -12.49
C THR A 256 -19.56 13.06 -11.01
N GLY A 257 -19.93 14.29 -10.67
CA GLY A 257 -20.19 14.65 -9.28
C GLY A 257 -19.72 16.05 -8.90
N VAL A 258 -19.62 16.28 -7.59
CA VAL A 258 -19.21 17.54 -7.00
C VAL A 258 -18.06 17.26 -6.05
N LEU A 259 -16.96 17.99 -6.21
CA LEU A 259 -15.85 17.99 -5.26
C LEU A 259 -16.06 19.11 -4.22
N PRO A 260 -15.66 18.90 -2.95
CA PRO A 260 -15.61 19.99 -1.99
C PRO A 260 -14.44 20.93 -2.32
N PRO A 261 -14.51 22.24 -2.00
CA PRO A 261 -13.33 23.10 -1.98
C PRO A 261 -12.26 22.51 -1.04
N PRO A 262 -10.95 22.64 -1.34
CA PRO A 262 -10.35 23.35 -2.46
C PRO A 262 -10.22 22.52 -3.76
N PHE A 263 -10.76 21.29 -3.79
CA PHE A 263 -10.66 20.41 -4.96
C PHE A 263 -11.61 20.82 -6.10
N ALA A 264 -12.62 21.64 -5.80
CA ALA A 264 -13.41 22.34 -6.80
C ALA A 264 -12.63 23.56 -7.31
N ASP A 265 -12.38 23.61 -8.62
CA ASP A 265 -11.69 24.70 -9.29
C ASP A 265 -12.31 26.06 -8.90
N THR A 266 -11.52 26.94 -8.26
CA THR A 266 -12.01 28.17 -7.60
C THR A 266 -12.34 29.30 -8.57
N GLY A 267 -12.45 29.03 -9.88
CA GLY A 267 -12.55 30.07 -10.92
C GLY A 267 -13.65 29.90 -11.98
N ALA A 268 -14.41 28.80 -12.01
CA ALA A 268 -15.47 28.66 -13.01
C ALA A 268 -16.67 27.91 -12.42
N LYS A 269 -17.89 28.44 -12.68
CA LYS A 269 -19.20 27.82 -12.40
C LYS A 269 -19.10 26.29 -12.40
N ARG A 270 -19.35 25.66 -11.24
CA ARG A 270 -19.59 24.21 -11.03
C ARG A 270 -19.27 23.39 -12.29
N ALA A 271 -17.98 23.22 -12.58
CA ALA A 271 -17.59 22.49 -13.77
C ALA A 271 -17.92 21.01 -13.54
N PRO A 272 -18.77 20.37 -14.36
CA PRO A 272 -18.86 18.92 -14.34
C PRO A 272 -17.46 18.38 -14.67
N LEU A 273 -17.03 17.37 -13.90
CA LEU A 273 -15.92 16.51 -14.32
C LEU A 273 -16.34 15.92 -15.68
N TYR A 274 -15.60 16.24 -16.75
CA TYR A 274 -15.83 15.74 -18.10
C TYR A 274 -14.95 14.51 -18.36
#